data_AF-A0A971LC04-F1
#
_entry.id   AF-A0A971LC04-F1
#
_cell.length_a   1.000
_cell.length_b   1.000
_cell.length_c   1.000
_cell.angle_alpha   90.00
_cell.angle_beta   90.00
_cell.angle_gamma   90.00
#
_symmetry.space_group_name_H-M   'P 1'
#
loop_
_entity.id
_entity.type
_entity.pdbx_description
1 polymer ?
#
loop_
_entity_poly.entity_id
_entity_poly.type
_entity_poly.pdbx_seq_one_letter_code
_entity_poly.pdbx_strand_id
1 'polypeptide(L)'
;GCADLSSYDLSGKIELTLKNDGLPYKEVYEYKPRPKKGSDSILESLSEEFKDAFKRAFSSYIVYPFELYPKLNFTEEIFLGEEPYTIQVDFAELPPDNFNYLKVYDSQGQEVEIAAIEEKIRVGRDRVNMRSQSEQGTKHSGYGLASFLDPFSNNEYILEIDYLIECVPIVVRTGRDVEGIAVGTPEVEEEKIEMFITAKIGNRAYLYGERKLDGKKTAHISVVDWNLDGEFTGEDMVRIEYKKETMFFPLNKRIKVGEGKKATRYIIELETTGDDEYILNISQV
;
A
#
# COMPACT_ATOMS: atom_id res chain seq x y z
N GLY A 1 18.28 4.72 0.91
CA GLY A 1 19.14 5.73 1.55
C GLY A 1 18.31 6.99 1.58
N CYS A 2 17.94 7.43 2.78
CA CYS A 2 16.96 8.49 2.98
C CYS A 2 17.29 9.74 2.15
N ALA A 3 16.34 10.19 1.34
CA ALA A 3 16.40 11.39 0.55
C ALA A 3 16.20 12.59 1.48
N ASP A 4 17.30 13.25 1.83
CA ASP A 4 17.26 14.42 2.69
C ASP A 4 17.04 15.71 1.88
N LEU A 5 15.79 16.15 1.80
CA LEU A 5 15.43 17.45 1.19
C LEU A 5 15.94 18.65 1.99
N SER A 6 16.33 18.51 3.26
CA SER A 6 16.86 19.63 4.07
C SER A 6 18.19 20.18 3.55
N SER A 7 18.86 19.41 2.68
CA SER A 7 20.10 19.83 2.01
C SER A 7 19.88 20.74 0.79
N TYR A 8 18.63 20.98 0.38
CA TYR A 8 18.28 21.81 -0.78
C TYR A 8 17.43 23.00 -0.38
N ASP A 9 17.56 24.10 -1.13
CA ASP A 9 16.61 25.20 -1.09
C ASP A 9 15.37 24.82 -1.89
N LEU A 10 14.24 24.69 -1.19
CA LEU A 10 12.96 24.39 -1.80
C LEU A 10 12.24 25.65 -2.30
N SER A 11 12.73 26.83 -1.95
CA SER A 11 12.06 28.11 -2.24
C SER A 11 11.91 28.34 -3.74
N GLY A 12 10.83 28.98 -4.13
CA GLY A 12 10.56 29.34 -5.51
C GLY A 12 9.08 29.28 -5.87
N LYS A 13 8.79 29.75 -7.08
CA LYS A 13 7.47 29.63 -7.70
C LYS A 13 7.45 28.43 -8.63
N ILE A 14 6.39 27.64 -8.55
CA ILE A 14 6.18 26.46 -9.39
C ILE A 14 4.82 26.63 -10.05
N GLU A 15 4.82 26.65 -11.38
CA GLU A 15 3.58 26.55 -12.16
C GLU A 15 3.08 25.10 -12.07
N LEU A 16 1.83 24.94 -11.67
CA LEU A 16 1.17 23.66 -11.58
C LEU A 16 0.14 23.54 -12.70
N THR A 17 0.00 22.31 -13.20
CA THR A 17 -0.96 21.93 -14.22
C THR A 17 -1.92 20.88 -13.66
N LEU A 18 -3.20 21.00 -13.98
CA LEU A 18 -4.18 19.97 -13.65
C LEU A 18 -3.90 18.69 -14.46
N LYS A 19 -3.90 17.55 -13.78
CA LYS A 19 -3.66 16.21 -14.31
C LYS A 19 -4.82 15.31 -13.91
N ASN A 20 -5.25 14.43 -14.83
CA ASN A 20 -6.39 13.52 -14.66
C ASN A 20 -6.01 12.03 -14.88
N ASP A 21 -4.71 11.73 -14.84
CA ASP A 21 -4.19 10.36 -14.86
C ASP A 21 -4.14 9.73 -13.45
N GLY A 22 -4.40 10.52 -12.40
CA GLY A 22 -4.67 10.07 -11.04
C GLY A 22 -3.48 9.47 -10.31
N LEU A 23 -3.46 9.62 -8.99
CA LEU A 23 -2.48 8.97 -8.12
C LEU A 23 -3.15 8.62 -6.77
N PRO A 24 -3.05 7.38 -6.28
CA PRO A 24 -3.43 7.08 -4.91
C PRO A 24 -2.41 7.70 -3.91
N TYR A 25 -2.88 8.23 -2.78
CA TYR A 25 -1.99 8.85 -1.76
C TYR A 25 -2.43 8.63 -0.33
N LYS A 26 -3.71 8.36 -0.08
CA LYS A 26 -4.24 8.12 1.27
C LYS A 26 -4.35 6.63 1.49
N GLU A 27 -3.49 6.07 2.34
CA GLU A 27 -3.66 4.70 2.81
C GLU A 27 -4.91 4.64 3.68
N VAL A 28 -5.85 3.77 3.28
CA VAL A 28 -7.12 3.56 3.99
C VAL A 28 -7.13 2.22 4.70
N TYR A 29 -6.25 1.30 4.30
CA TYR A 29 -6.15 0.00 4.94
C TYR A 29 -4.73 -0.54 4.85
N GLU A 30 -4.27 -1.10 5.96
CA GLU A 30 -3.06 -1.90 6.04
C GLU A 30 -3.30 -3.11 6.95
N TYR A 31 -3.12 -4.30 6.39
CA TYR A 31 -3.09 -5.54 7.15
C TYR A 31 -1.75 -6.23 7.02
N LYS A 32 -1.10 -6.38 8.18
CA LYS A 32 0.18 -7.08 8.36
C LYS A 32 0.10 -7.92 9.64
N PRO A 33 -0.35 -9.19 9.59
CA PRO A 33 -0.31 -10.04 10.76
C PRO A 33 1.15 -10.22 11.18
N ARG A 34 1.42 -10.03 12.46
CA ARG A 34 2.78 -10.26 12.97
C ARG A 34 3.08 -11.76 12.91
N PRO A 35 4.25 -12.17 12.38
CA PRO A 35 4.72 -13.53 12.59
C PRO A 35 4.91 -13.73 14.11
N LYS A 36 4.06 -14.56 14.71
CA LYS A 36 4.25 -14.97 16.11
C LYS A 36 5.35 -16.05 16.14
N LYS A 37 6.35 -15.85 16.99
CA LYS A 37 7.37 -16.86 17.33
C LYS A 37 6.74 -17.93 18.22
N GLY A 38 7.04 -19.20 17.94
CA GLY A 38 6.58 -20.33 18.75
C GLY A 38 5.19 -20.86 18.36
N SER A 39 4.74 -21.90 19.06
CA SER A 39 3.55 -22.74 18.80
C SER A 39 2.23 -22.02 18.55
N ASP A 40 2.16 -20.72 18.81
CA ASP A 40 0.99 -19.86 18.59
C ASP A 40 1.00 -19.30 17.15
N SER A 41 1.11 -20.21 16.17
CA SER A 41 1.15 -19.85 14.75
C SER A 41 -0.12 -19.10 14.31
N ILE A 42 -0.05 -18.30 13.25
CA ILE A 42 -1.21 -17.65 12.58
C ILE A 42 -2.31 -18.68 12.23
N LEU A 43 -1.96 -19.97 12.15
CA LEU A 43 -2.91 -21.06 11.92
C LEU A 43 -3.86 -21.28 13.10
N GLU A 44 -3.53 -20.84 14.33
CA GLU A 44 -4.44 -20.91 15.47
C GLU A 44 -5.65 -19.96 15.35
N SER A 45 -5.49 -18.85 14.64
CA SER A 45 -6.58 -17.92 14.30
C SER A 45 -7.39 -18.32 13.06
N LEU A 46 -6.95 -19.32 12.31
CA LEU A 46 -7.74 -19.91 11.23
C LEU A 46 -8.75 -20.90 11.85
N SER A 47 -9.96 -20.98 11.29
CA SER A 47 -11.07 -21.80 11.84
C SER A 47 -10.64 -23.22 12.23
N GLU A 48 -11.18 -23.75 13.33
CA GLU A 48 -10.90 -25.11 13.84
C GLU A 48 -11.09 -26.21 12.77
N GLU A 49 -12.03 -26.02 11.84
CA GLU A 49 -12.29 -26.90 10.68
C GLU A 49 -11.08 -27.00 9.74
N PHE A 50 -10.35 -25.89 9.56
CA PHE A 50 -9.13 -25.83 8.75
C PHE A 50 -7.99 -26.62 9.41
N LYS A 51 -7.85 -26.49 10.73
CA LYS A 51 -6.82 -27.20 11.51
C LYS A 51 -7.02 -28.70 11.48
N ASP A 52 -8.27 -29.15 11.57
CA ASP A 52 -8.61 -30.58 11.66
C ASP A 52 -8.43 -31.33 10.35
N ALA A 53 -8.70 -30.70 9.21
CA ALA A 53 -8.39 -31.26 7.89
C ALA A 53 -6.87 -31.39 7.66
N PHE A 54 -6.09 -30.41 8.14
CA PHE A 54 -4.64 -30.35 7.98
C PHE A 54 -3.85 -31.28 8.90
N LYS A 55 -4.26 -31.40 10.17
CA LYS A 55 -3.50 -32.14 11.19
C LYS A 55 -3.65 -33.65 11.07
N ARG A 56 -4.74 -34.17 10.47
CA ARG A 56 -5.09 -35.59 10.57
C ARG A 56 -4.50 -36.50 9.48
N ALA A 57 -3.89 -35.97 8.43
CA ALA A 57 -3.65 -36.80 7.24
C ALA A 57 -2.24 -37.39 7.06
N PHE A 58 -1.12 -36.69 7.31
CA PHE A 58 0.20 -37.22 6.87
C PHE A 58 1.42 -36.76 7.69
N SER A 59 2.52 -37.52 7.55
CA SER A 59 3.88 -37.19 7.98
C SER A 59 4.47 -35.91 7.32
N SER A 60 3.74 -35.31 6.39
CA SER A 60 3.99 -34.03 5.70
C SER A 60 2.93 -32.99 6.07
N TYR A 61 3.35 -31.74 6.29
CA TYR A 61 2.47 -30.60 6.55
C TYR A 61 2.35 -29.76 5.28
N ILE A 62 1.23 -29.89 4.55
CA ILE A 62 1.02 -29.27 3.23
C ILE A 62 0.06 -28.10 3.37
N VAL A 63 0.48 -26.88 3.03
CA VAL A 63 -0.36 -25.67 2.97
C VAL A 63 -0.82 -25.40 1.57
N TYR A 64 -2.11 -25.14 1.41
CA TYR A 64 -2.71 -24.63 0.18
C TYR A 64 -2.99 -23.13 0.34
N PRO A 65 -2.18 -22.24 -0.27
CA PRO A 65 -2.33 -20.79 -0.09
C PRO A 65 -3.71 -20.26 -0.50
N PHE A 66 -4.36 -20.90 -1.46
CA PHE A 66 -5.70 -20.50 -1.90
C PHE A 66 -6.72 -20.56 -0.77
N GLU A 67 -6.57 -21.43 0.23
CA GLU A 67 -7.50 -21.51 1.37
C GLU A 67 -7.31 -20.36 2.37
N LEU A 68 -6.29 -19.53 2.17
CA LEU A 68 -6.09 -18.28 2.90
C LEU A 68 -6.84 -17.12 2.25
N TYR A 69 -7.17 -17.19 0.95
CA TYR A 69 -7.90 -16.14 0.24
C TYR A 69 -9.30 -15.88 0.80
N PRO A 70 -10.17 -16.87 1.09
CA PRO A 70 -11.50 -16.61 1.67
C PRO A 70 -11.46 -16.00 3.08
N LYS A 71 -10.28 -16.00 3.72
CA LYS A 71 -10.07 -15.38 5.03
C LYS A 71 -9.59 -13.94 4.91
N LEU A 72 -9.28 -13.49 3.69
CA LEU A 72 -9.04 -12.11 3.34
C LEU A 72 -10.37 -11.45 2.98
N ASN A 73 -11.26 -11.36 3.96
CA ASN A 73 -12.44 -10.53 3.87
C ASN A 73 -12.19 -9.32 4.77
N PHE A 74 -12.16 -8.14 4.18
CA PHE A 74 -12.10 -6.89 4.92
C PHE A 74 -13.12 -5.89 4.40
N THR A 75 -13.54 -5.04 5.30
CA THR A 75 -14.53 -4.01 5.06
C THR A 75 -14.10 -2.80 5.86
N GLU A 76 -13.85 -1.69 5.19
CA GLU A 76 -13.42 -0.44 5.81
C GLU A 76 -14.38 0.68 5.38
N GLU A 77 -14.81 1.49 6.35
CA GLU A 77 -15.59 2.69 6.09
C GLU A 77 -14.63 3.87 5.89
N ILE A 78 -14.82 4.62 4.81
CA ILE A 78 -14.05 5.82 4.50
C ILE A 78 -15.01 6.97 4.23
N PHE A 79 -14.52 8.20 4.36
CA PHE A 79 -15.26 9.40 3.99
C PHE A 79 -14.67 10.00 2.72
N LEU A 80 -15.52 10.23 1.73
CA LEU A 80 -15.23 10.97 0.51
C LEU A 80 -15.98 12.30 0.60
N GLY A 81 -15.25 13.39 0.86
CA GLY A 81 -15.86 14.63 1.35
C GLY A 81 -16.61 14.38 2.66
N GLU A 82 -17.94 14.55 2.65
CA GLU A 82 -18.82 14.34 3.81
C GLU A 82 -19.62 13.03 3.77
N GLU A 83 -19.53 12.26 2.68
CA GLU A 83 -20.33 11.03 2.50
C GLU A 83 -19.52 9.77 2.88
N PRO A 84 -20.11 8.84 3.65
CA PRO A 84 -19.46 7.58 3.99
C PRO A 84 -19.55 6.57 2.83
N TYR A 85 -18.46 5.87 2.60
CA TYR A 85 -18.33 4.79 1.63
C TYR A 85 -17.75 3.56 2.30
N THR A 86 -18.17 2.38 1.85
CA THR A 86 -17.61 1.12 2.33
C THR A 86 -16.75 0.49 1.24
N ILE A 87 -15.46 0.32 1.50
CA ILE A 87 -14.57 -0.48 0.65
C ILE A 87 -14.56 -1.89 1.21
N GLN A 88 -15.04 -2.84 0.40
CA GLN A 88 -14.98 -4.26 0.72
C GLN A 88 -13.99 -4.96 -0.20
N VAL A 89 -13.18 -5.82 0.38
CA VAL A 89 -12.36 -6.75 -0.39
C VAL A 89 -12.61 -8.15 0.11
N ASP A 90 -13.01 -9.01 -0.82
CA ASP A 90 -13.37 -10.37 -0.57
C ASP A 90 -12.88 -11.27 -1.70
N PHE A 91 -11.91 -12.12 -1.39
CA PHE A 91 -11.41 -13.10 -2.35
C PHE A 91 -12.32 -14.34 -2.34
N ALA A 92 -13.50 -14.20 -2.95
CA ALA A 92 -14.52 -15.25 -3.01
C ALA A 92 -14.22 -16.34 -4.07
N GLU A 93 -13.44 -16.02 -5.11
CA GLU A 93 -13.07 -16.93 -6.22
C GLU A 93 -11.55 -17.20 -6.24
N LEU A 94 -11.15 -18.43 -6.59
CA LEU A 94 -9.78 -18.93 -6.39
C LEU A 94 -9.12 -19.40 -7.71
N PRO A 95 -8.01 -18.77 -8.14
CA PRO A 95 -7.63 -17.39 -7.83
C PRO A 95 -8.70 -16.40 -8.34
N PRO A 96 -8.71 -15.14 -7.90
CA PRO A 96 -9.50 -14.13 -8.60
C PRO A 96 -8.99 -14.06 -10.04
N ASP A 97 -9.86 -14.37 -11.00
CA ASP A 97 -9.51 -14.24 -12.42
C ASP A 97 -9.57 -12.76 -12.88
N ASN A 98 -10.26 -11.91 -12.11
CA ASN A 98 -10.45 -10.47 -12.34
C ASN A 98 -10.56 -9.71 -11.01
N PHE A 99 -10.67 -8.38 -11.12
CA PHE A 99 -10.91 -7.40 -10.06
C PHE A 99 -12.18 -7.57 -9.19
N ASN A 100 -12.96 -8.64 -9.40
CA ASN A 100 -14.24 -8.90 -8.75
C ASN A 100 -14.16 -9.05 -7.22
N TYR A 101 -12.94 -9.14 -6.68
CA TYR A 101 -12.69 -9.21 -5.25
C TYR A 101 -12.76 -7.84 -4.56
N LEU A 102 -12.72 -6.72 -5.30
CA LEU A 102 -12.83 -5.38 -4.74
C LEU A 102 -14.20 -4.79 -5.06
N LYS A 103 -14.88 -4.30 -4.03
CA LYS A 103 -16.19 -3.67 -4.12
C LYS A 103 -16.21 -2.37 -3.34
N VAL A 104 -17.00 -1.43 -3.84
CA VAL A 104 -17.26 -0.15 -3.18
C VAL A 104 -18.76 -0.03 -3.03
N TYR A 105 -19.22 0.33 -1.85
CA TYR A 105 -20.62 0.63 -1.60
C TYR A 105 -20.77 2.08 -1.14
N ASP A 106 -21.82 2.74 -1.61
CA ASP A 106 -22.16 4.11 -1.21
C ASP A 106 -22.77 4.19 0.19
N SER A 107 -23.14 5.40 0.61
CA SER A 107 -23.77 5.67 1.92
C SER A 107 -25.14 5.02 2.09
N GLN A 108 -25.76 4.54 1.01
CA GLN A 108 -27.02 3.79 1.01
C GLN A 108 -26.81 2.26 1.00
N GLY A 109 -25.56 1.81 0.91
CA GLY A 109 -25.20 0.40 0.78
C GLY A 109 -25.40 -0.18 -0.62
N GLN A 110 -25.53 0.67 -1.64
CA GLN A 110 -25.58 0.23 -3.04
C GLN A 110 -24.17 0.07 -3.61
N GLU A 111 -23.94 -1.01 -4.35
CA GLU A 111 -22.63 -1.26 -4.98
C GLU A 111 -22.41 -0.22 -6.09
N VAL A 112 -21.29 0.50 -5.99
CA VAL A 112 -20.83 1.46 -6.99
C VAL A 112 -20.08 0.71 -8.08
N GLU A 113 -20.38 1.01 -9.33
CA GLU A 113 -19.67 0.41 -10.46
C GLU A 113 -18.22 0.91 -10.49
N ILE A 114 -17.28 -0.04 -10.56
CA ILE A 114 -15.84 0.21 -10.60
C ILE A 114 -15.30 -0.18 -11.99
N ALA A 115 -14.49 0.70 -12.57
CA ALA A 115 -13.74 0.45 -13.78
C ALA A 115 -12.30 0.03 -13.45
N ALA A 116 -11.93 -1.22 -13.79
CA ALA A 116 -10.54 -1.68 -13.66
C ALA A 116 -9.63 -0.94 -14.66
N ILE A 117 -8.55 -0.34 -14.17
CA ILE A 117 -7.55 0.38 -14.98
C ILE A 117 -6.36 -0.54 -15.27
N GLU A 118 -5.83 -1.20 -14.24
CA GLU A 118 -4.67 -2.08 -14.36
C GLU A 118 -4.74 -3.21 -13.34
N GLU A 119 -4.46 -4.44 -13.77
CA GLU A 119 -4.43 -5.60 -12.89
C GLU A 119 -3.20 -6.45 -13.19
N LYS A 120 -2.54 -6.91 -12.12
CA LYS A 120 -1.38 -7.82 -12.21
C LYS A 120 -1.46 -8.86 -11.11
N ILE A 121 -1.86 -10.07 -11.47
CA ILE A 121 -1.90 -11.21 -10.55
C ILE A 121 -0.73 -12.15 -10.84
N ARG A 122 -0.06 -12.62 -9.79
CA ARG A 122 1.01 -13.62 -9.85
C ARG A 122 0.69 -14.72 -8.86
N VAL A 123 0.37 -15.88 -9.40
CA VAL A 123 0.04 -17.07 -8.63
C VAL A 123 1.27 -17.96 -8.57
N GLY A 124 1.64 -18.37 -7.36
CA GLY A 124 2.70 -19.33 -7.13
C GLY A 124 2.20 -20.77 -7.28
N ARG A 125 2.90 -21.70 -6.64
CA ARG A 125 2.40 -23.07 -6.46
C ARG A 125 1.12 -23.07 -5.63
N ASP A 126 0.24 -23.99 -5.96
CA ASP A 126 -1.04 -24.30 -5.34
C ASP A 126 -0.89 -24.95 -3.96
N ARG A 127 0.27 -25.57 -3.69
CA ARG A 127 0.60 -26.19 -2.42
C ARG A 127 2.08 -26.08 -2.07
N VAL A 128 2.37 -26.08 -0.77
CA VAL A 128 3.73 -26.09 -0.23
C VAL A 128 3.81 -27.09 0.91
N ASN A 129 4.76 -28.01 0.83
CA ASN A 129 5.11 -28.85 1.96
C ASN A 129 6.05 -28.08 2.90
N MET A 130 5.48 -27.57 4.00
CA MET A 130 6.18 -26.76 4.99
C MET A 130 7.26 -27.53 5.76
N ARG A 131 7.27 -28.86 5.68
CA ARG A 131 8.30 -29.75 6.26
C ARG A 131 9.32 -30.26 5.26
N SER A 132 9.18 -29.94 3.96
CA SER A 132 10.10 -30.44 2.94
C SER A 132 11.41 -29.67 2.94
N GLN A 133 12.52 -30.40 3.00
CA GLN A 133 13.87 -29.82 2.90
C GLN A 133 14.26 -29.40 1.47
N SER A 134 13.48 -29.78 0.46
CA SER A 134 13.79 -29.55 -0.96
C SER A 134 12.81 -28.62 -1.65
N GLU A 135 11.67 -28.32 -1.03
CA GLU A 135 10.72 -27.40 -1.62
C GLU A 135 11.11 -25.96 -1.31
N GLN A 136 11.11 -25.12 -2.33
CA GLN A 136 11.16 -23.67 -2.14
C GLN A 136 9.79 -23.19 -1.62
N GLY A 137 9.66 -21.94 -1.19
CA GLY A 137 8.36 -21.35 -0.86
C GLY A 137 7.42 -21.15 -2.04
N THR A 138 6.22 -20.67 -1.74
CA THR A 138 5.30 -20.15 -2.74
C THR A 138 4.93 -18.73 -2.41
N LYS A 139 4.67 -17.95 -3.45
CA LYS A 139 4.30 -16.54 -3.36
C LYS A 139 3.12 -16.29 -4.27
N HIS A 140 2.09 -15.70 -3.70
CA HIS A 140 0.86 -15.31 -4.37
C HIS A 140 0.71 -13.81 -4.13
N SER A 141 0.58 -13.03 -5.19
CA SER A 141 0.46 -11.58 -5.06
C SER A 141 -0.43 -11.03 -6.15
N GLY A 142 -1.14 -9.95 -5.86
CA GLY A 142 -1.86 -9.20 -6.86
C GLY A 142 -1.77 -7.70 -6.61
N TYR A 143 -1.85 -6.99 -7.71
CA TYR A 143 -1.98 -5.54 -7.77
C TYR A 143 -3.23 -5.24 -8.57
N GLY A 144 -3.99 -4.28 -8.09
CA GLY A 144 -5.12 -3.71 -8.80
C GLY A 144 -5.12 -2.20 -8.68
N LEU A 145 -5.30 -1.52 -9.81
CA LEU A 145 -5.74 -0.13 -9.89
C LEU A 145 -7.12 -0.03 -10.55
N ALA A 146 -8.04 0.67 -9.91
CA ALA A 146 -9.39 0.88 -10.44
C ALA A 146 -9.88 2.30 -10.19
N SER A 147 -10.93 2.72 -10.90
CA SER A 147 -11.63 3.97 -10.64
C SER A 147 -13.13 3.80 -10.47
N PHE A 148 -13.75 4.74 -9.77
CA PHE A 148 -15.20 4.89 -9.72
C PHE A 148 -15.59 6.36 -9.63
N LEU A 149 -16.78 6.68 -10.13
CA LEU A 149 -17.36 8.01 -10.05
C LEU A 149 -18.26 8.10 -8.82
N ASP A 150 -18.02 9.07 -7.95
CA ASP A 150 -18.96 9.39 -6.88
C ASP A 150 -20.19 10.10 -7.47
N PRO A 151 -21.40 9.52 -7.34
CA PRO A 151 -22.61 10.10 -7.89
C PRO A 151 -23.00 11.45 -7.26
N PHE A 152 -22.50 11.77 -6.06
CA PHE A 152 -22.87 12.99 -5.34
C PHE A 152 -21.96 14.17 -5.70
N SER A 153 -20.64 14.00 -5.61
CA SER A 153 -19.67 15.06 -5.96
C SER A 153 -19.33 15.12 -7.45
N ASN A 154 -19.64 14.06 -8.22
CA ASN A 154 -19.20 13.88 -9.61
C ASN A 154 -17.65 13.86 -9.73
N ASN A 155 -16.94 13.56 -8.64
CA ASN A 155 -15.51 13.32 -8.64
C ASN A 155 -15.22 11.86 -8.98
N GLU A 156 -14.17 11.64 -9.77
CA GLU A 156 -13.67 10.30 -10.06
C GLU A 156 -12.52 9.97 -9.11
N TYR A 157 -12.66 8.88 -8.37
CA TYR A 157 -11.66 8.39 -7.42
C TYR A 157 -10.87 7.23 -8.01
N ILE A 158 -9.62 7.09 -7.57
CA ILE A 158 -8.71 6.01 -7.92
C ILE A 158 -8.44 5.19 -6.67
N LEU A 159 -8.60 3.87 -6.78
CA LEU A 159 -8.38 2.91 -5.72
C LEU A 159 -7.29 1.93 -6.14
N GLU A 160 -6.24 1.86 -5.33
CA GLU A 160 -5.12 0.94 -5.48
C GLU A 160 -5.19 -0.11 -4.38
N ILE A 161 -5.05 -1.37 -4.78
CA ILE A 161 -4.93 -2.50 -3.86
C ILE A 161 -3.71 -3.34 -4.21
N ASP A 162 -2.93 -3.66 -3.19
CA ASP A 162 -1.80 -4.57 -3.25
C ASP A 162 -1.99 -5.67 -2.21
N TYR A 163 -1.80 -6.91 -2.62
CA TYR A 163 -1.74 -8.03 -1.68
C TYR A 163 -0.58 -8.97 -1.96
N LEU A 164 -0.09 -9.58 -0.89
CA LEU A 164 0.96 -10.58 -0.89
C LEU A 164 0.64 -11.65 0.14
N ILE A 165 0.64 -12.91 -0.29
CA ILE A 165 0.70 -14.10 0.56
C ILE A 165 1.97 -14.86 0.21
N GLU A 166 2.83 -15.06 1.19
CA GLU A 166 4.08 -15.80 1.04
C GLU A 166 4.13 -16.93 2.05
N CYS A 167 4.29 -18.16 1.57
CA CYS A 167 4.52 -19.34 2.42
C CYS A 167 5.95 -19.82 2.20
N VAL A 168 6.77 -19.76 3.25
CA VAL A 168 8.16 -20.17 3.21
C VAL A 168 8.33 -21.46 4.02
N PRO A 169 8.64 -22.61 3.37
CA PRO A 169 8.96 -23.85 4.04
C PRO A 169 10.36 -23.76 4.65
N ILE A 170 10.59 -24.55 5.70
CA ILE A 170 11.89 -24.56 6.39
C ILE A 170 12.87 -25.45 5.65
N VAL A 171 14.04 -24.90 5.32
CA VAL A 171 15.23 -25.68 5.00
C VAL A 171 16.41 -25.14 5.80
N VAL A 172 16.79 -25.77 6.92
CA VAL A 172 18.09 -25.51 7.55
C VAL A 172 18.70 -26.82 8.09
N ARG A 173 19.95 -27.08 7.69
CA ARG A 173 20.82 -28.11 8.27
C ARG A 173 21.57 -27.50 9.44
N THR A 174 21.43 -28.06 10.63
CA THR A 174 22.29 -27.71 11.76
C THR A 174 23.30 -28.82 12.03
N GLY A 175 24.56 -28.47 11.81
CA GLY A 175 25.69 -29.12 12.43
C GLY A 175 26.95 -28.34 12.07
N ARG A 176 27.82 -28.12 13.07
CA ARG A 176 29.27 -28.14 12.88
C ARG A 176 29.86 -28.75 14.15
N ASP A 177 30.58 -29.84 14.00
CA ASP A 177 31.49 -30.43 14.98
C ASP A 177 32.62 -29.45 15.27
N VAL A 178 33.38 -29.77 16.31
CA VAL A 178 34.51 -28.99 16.85
C VAL A 178 35.65 -28.79 15.82
N GLU A 179 35.63 -29.48 14.67
CA GLU A 179 36.51 -29.27 13.50
C GLU A 179 35.83 -28.60 12.28
N GLY A 180 34.55 -28.18 12.40
CA GLY A 180 33.78 -27.53 11.35
C GLY A 180 32.86 -28.43 10.51
N ILE A 181 32.64 -29.70 10.89
CA ILE A 181 31.89 -30.70 10.09
C ILE A 181 30.50 -30.99 10.67
N ALA A 182 29.42 -30.89 9.91
CA ALA A 182 28.06 -30.93 10.46
C ALA A 182 27.60 -32.28 11.07
N VAL A 183 27.45 -32.36 12.40
CA VAL A 183 26.84 -33.50 13.12
C VAL A 183 25.84 -33.00 14.17
N GLY A 184 24.54 -33.14 13.92
CA GLY A 184 23.46 -32.77 14.84
C GLY A 184 22.11 -33.28 14.33
N THR A 185 21.22 -33.71 15.23
CA THR A 185 19.82 -34.00 14.91
C THR A 185 19.06 -32.68 14.70
N PRO A 186 18.25 -32.56 13.64
CA PRO A 186 17.62 -31.30 13.27
C PRO A 186 16.58 -30.88 14.32
N GLU A 187 16.85 -29.77 15.02
CA GLU A 187 15.85 -29.02 15.78
C GLU A 187 15.36 -27.83 14.94
N VAL A 188 14.04 -27.63 14.94
CA VAL A 188 13.28 -26.69 14.09
C VAL A 188 13.23 -25.33 14.76
N GLU A 189 13.44 -24.21 14.04
CA GLU A 189 13.17 -22.89 14.63
C GLU A 189 12.10 -22.01 13.98
N GLU A 190 11.87 -21.86 12.65
CA GLU A 190 10.79 -20.94 12.21
C GLU A 190 10.07 -21.30 10.90
N GLU A 191 8.76 -21.56 10.99
CA GLU A 191 7.80 -21.61 9.88
C GLU A 191 7.28 -20.18 9.61
N LYS A 192 7.19 -19.75 8.34
CA LYS A 192 6.72 -18.39 8.03
C LYS A 192 5.63 -18.38 6.96
N ILE A 193 4.44 -17.95 7.36
CA ILE A 193 3.39 -17.50 6.45
C ILE A 193 3.28 -15.99 6.67
N GLU A 194 3.55 -15.21 5.64
CA GLU A 194 3.37 -13.76 5.66
C GLU A 194 2.22 -13.36 4.76
N MET A 195 1.43 -12.43 5.25
CA MET A 195 0.31 -11.86 4.52
C MET A 195 0.41 -10.35 4.63
N PHE A 196 0.30 -9.65 3.51
CA PHE A 196 0.31 -8.20 3.48
C PHE A 196 -0.80 -7.76 2.55
N ILE A 197 -1.62 -6.83 3.00
CA ILE A 197 -2.61 -6.17 2.17
C ILE A 197 -2.54 -4.69 2.46
N THR A 198 -2.54 -3.88 1.42
CA THR A 198 -2.68 -2.43 1.52
C THR A 198 -3.69 -1.94 0.51
N ALA A 199 -4.56 -1.03 0.93
CA ALA A 199 -5.43 -0.30 0.02
C ALA A 199 -5.20 1.20 0.19
N LYS A 200 -5.15 1.91 -0.93
CA LYS A 200 -4.96 3.36 -0.99
C LYS A 200 -5.97 3.99 -1.92
N ILE A 201 -6.44 5.16 -1.56
CA ILE A 201 -7.36 5.94 -2.38
C ILE A 201 -6.77 7.32 -2.70
N GLY A 202 -7.26 7.92 -3.77
CA GLY A 202 -6.99 9.30 -4.12
C GLY A 202 -7.95 9.81 -5.17
N ASN A 203 -7.99 11.13 -5.36
CA ASN A 203 -8.69 11.71 -6.50
C ASN A 203 -7.95 11.43 -7.82
N ARG A 204 -8.72 11.27 -8.90
CA ARG A 204 -8.14 11.13 -10.25
C ARG A 204 -7.53 12.45 -10.74
N ALA A 205 -8.07 13.57 -10.27
CA ALA A 205 -7.54 14.89 -10.54
C ALA A 205 -6.50 15.29 -9.48
N TYR A 206 -5.37 15.85 -9.91
CA TYR A 206 -4.36 16.43 -9.03
C TYR A 206 -3.59 17.55 -9.73
N LEU A 207 -2.94 18.44 -8.96
CA LEU A 207 -2.08 19.48 -9.54
C LEU A 207 -0.64 18.98 -9.58
N TYR A 208 0.08 19.23 -10.69
CA TYR A 208 1.45 18.76 -10.89
C TYR A 208 2.37 19.85 -11.45
N GLY A 209 3.58 19.92 -10.91
CA GLY A 209 4.68 20.71 -11.46
C GLY A 209 6.05 20.17 -11.06
N GLU A 210 7.09 20.86 -11.51
CA GLU A 210 8.49 20.43 -11.28
C GLU A 210 9.34 21.59 -10.75
N ARG A 211 10.24 21.28 -9.81
CA ARG A 211 11.18 22.25 -9.25
C ARG A 211 12.61 21.77 -9.42
N LYS A 212 13.45 22.60 -10.06
CA LYS A 212 14.91 22.38 -10.09
C LYS A 212 15.56 22.75 -8.76
N LEU A 213 16.01 21.76 -7.99
CA LEU A 213 16.64 21.95 -6.68
C LEU A 213 18.08 22.48 -6.80
N ASP A 214 18.82 21.98 -7.78
CA ASP A 214 20.09 22.51 -8.27
C ASP A 214 20.15 22.21 -9.77
N GLY A 215 21.10 22.79 -10.52
CA GLY A 215 21.12 22.75 -12.00
C GLY A 215 21.10 21.36 -12.66
N LYS A 216 21.11 20.25 -11.91
CA LYS A 216 20.96 18.88 -12.42
C LYS A 216 19.86 18.06 -11.74
N LYS A 217 19.21 18.56 -10.70
CA LYS A 217 18.22 17.81 -9.90
C LYS A 217 16.85 18.45 -9.99
N THR A 218 15.86 17.62 -10.26
CA THR A 218 14.45 18.01 -10.27
C THR A 218 13.71 17.25 -9.17
N ALA A 219 12.88 17.96 -8.43
CA ALA A 219 11.86 17.38 -7.57
C ALA A 219 10.52 17.48 -8.30
N HIS A 220 9.74 16.40 -8.25
CA HIS A 220 8.37 16.38 -8.73
C HIS A 220 7.47 16.83 -7.60
N ILE A 221 6.57 17.74 -7.88
CA ILE A 221 5.71 18.36 -6.89
C ILE A 221 4.27 18.17 -7.32
N SER A 222 3.43 17.76 -6.39
CA SER A 222 2.00 17.65 -6.62
C SER A 222 1.21 18.19 -5.45
N VAL A 223 0.06 18.80 -5.72
CA VAL A 223 -0.95 19.06 -4.70
C VAL A 223 -1.98 17.95 -4.83
N VAL A 224 -2.15 17.19 -3.75
CA VAL A 224 -3.12 16.10 -3.67
C VAL A 224 -4.24 16.53 -2.75
N ASP A 225 -5.47 16.31 -3.19
CA ASP A 225 -6.68 16.60 -2.43
C ASP A 225 -6.77 15.64 -1.23
N TRP A 226 -6.27 16.06 -0.08
CA TRP A 226 -6.04 15.18 1.05
C TRP A 226 -7.33 14.74 1.75
N ASN A 227 -8.32 15.63 1.77
CA ASN A 227 -9.62 15.38 2.40
C ASN A 227 -10.62 14.70 1.43
N LEU A 228 -10.26 14.57 0.15
CA LEU A 228 -11.02 13.89 -0.91
C LEU A 228 -12.31 14.64 -1.30
N ASP A 229 -12.32 15.97 -1.18
CA ASP A 229 -13.51 16.81 -1.47
C ASP A 229 -13.61 17.27 -2.94
N GLY A 230 -12.56 17.07 -3.74
CA GLY A 230 -12.45 17.46 -5.14
C GLY A 230 -11.92 18.89 -5.36
N GLU A 231 -11.64 19.64 -4.30
CA GLU A 231 -11.12 20.99 -4.33
C GLU A 231 -9.64 21.02 -3.88
N PHE A 232 -8.93 22.11 -4.19
CA PHE A 232 -7.53 22.31 -3.74
C PHE A 232 -7.47 23.45 -2.72
N THR A 233 -7.60 23.12 -1.44
CA THR A 233 -7.74 24.05 -0.31
C THR A 233 -6.62 23.89 0.74
N GLY A 234 -6.66 24.69 1.82
CA GLY A 234 -5.69 24.61 2.92
C GLY A 234 -5.74 23.32 3.77
N GLU A 235 -6.70 22.43 3.50
CA GLU A 235 -6.77 21.09 4.09
C GLU A 235 -5.88 20.07 3.36
N ASP A 236 -5.39 20.44 2.18
CA ASP A 236 -4.64 19.57 1.30
C ASP A 236 -3.14 19.53 1.57
N MET A 237 -2.52 18.56 0.90
CA MET A 237 -1.13 18.26 1.07
C MET A 237 -0.36 18.45 -0.23
N VAL A 238 0.84 19.01 -0.09
CA VAL A 238 1.86 19.05 -1.12
C VAL A 238 2.71 17.80 -1.01
N ARG A 239 2.61 16.94 -2.01
CA ARG A 239 3.49 15.80 -2.23
C ARG A 239 4.76 16.27 -2.94
N ILE A 240 5.92 16.01 -2.36
CA ILE A 240 7.22 16.20 -3.02
C ILE A 240 7.90 14.85 -3.17
N GLU A 241 8.20 14.48 -4.42
CA GLU A 241 8.92 13.26 -4.74
C GLU A 241 10.34 13.56 -5.21
N TYR A 242 11.30 12.91 -4.56
CA TYR A 242 12.70 13.02 -4.91
C TYR A 242 13.45 11.72 -4.58
N LYS A 243 14.23 11.21 -5.55
CA LYS A 243 14.99 9.95 -5.42
C LYS A 243 14.15 8.74 -4.96
N LYS A 244 12.90 8.66 -5.45
CA LYS A 244 11.91 7.62 -5.09
C LYS A 244 11.41 7.68 -3.65
N GLU A 245 11.64 8.79 -2.94
CA GLU A 245 11.02 9.05 -1.65
C GLU A 245 9.95 10.11 -1.81
N THR A 246 8.84 9.90 -1.10
CA THR A 246 7.68 10.78 -1.10
C THR A 246 7.57 11.43 0.27
N MET A 247 7.42 12.75 0.30
CA MET A 247 7.13 13.52 1.50
C MET A 247 5.85 14.32 1.30
N PHE A 248 5.07 14.47 2.36
CA PHE A 248 3.85 15.27 2.37
C PHE A 248 4.02 16.47 3.29
N PHE A 249 3.60 17.64 2.81
CA PHE A 249 3.66 18.89 3.55
C PHE A 249 2.30 19.58 3.52
N PRO A 250 1.81 20.13 4.63
CA PRO A 250 0.54 20.84 4.62
C PRO A 250 0.60 22.10 3.76
N LEU A 251 -0.48 22.34 3.03
CA LEU A 251 -0.67 23.57 2.26
C LEU A 251 -1.07 24.73 3.17
N ASN A 252 -0.66 25.95 2.81
CA ASN A 252 -0.94 27.21 3.51
C ASN A 252 -0.52 27.22 5.00
N LYS A 253 0.46 26.38 5.37
CA LYS A 253 0.98 26.25 6.74
C LYS A 253 2.49 26.36 6.77
N ARG A 254 3.02 26.84 7.91
CA ARG A 254 4.46 26.87 8.16
C ARG A 254 4.96 25.47 8.50
N ILE A 255 5.98 25.03 7.80
CA ILE A 255 6.60 23.71 7.94
C ILE A 255 8.07 23.83 8.31
N LYS A 256 8.61 22.77 8.90
CA LYS A 256 10.03 22.63 9.20
C LYS A 256 10.56 21.40 8.47
N VAL A 257 11.57 21.58 7.64
CA VAL A 257 12.21 20.51 6.86
C VAL A 257 13.60 20.24 7.43
N GLY A 258 13.89 18.98 7.75
CA GLY A 258 15.15 18.55 8.36
C GLY A 258 15.19 18.65 9.88
N GLU A 259 16.31 18.22 10.45
CA GLU A 259 16.52 18.11 11.89
C GLU A 259 17.68 18.99 12.39
N GLY A 260 17.64 19.33 13.68
CA GLY A 260 18.71 20.07 14.36
C GLY A 260 18.96 21.47 13.79
N LYS A 261 20.23 21.88 13.78
CA LYS A 261 20.67 23.23 13.34
C LYS A 261 20.57 23.47 11.83
N LYS A 262 20.35 22.42 11.04
CA LYS A 262 20.23 22.49 9.58
C LYS A 262 18.78 22.56 9.11
N ALA A 263 17.82 22.50 10.04
CA ALA A 263 16.42 22.54 9.67
C ALA A 263 16.03 23.93 9.15
N THR A 264 15.38 23.95 8.00
CA THR A 264 14.89 25.16 7.35
C THR A 264 13.37 25.24 7.51
N ARG A 265 12.85 26.44 7.75
CA ARG A 265 11.40 26.67 7.81
C ARG A 265 10.91 27.22 6.49
N TYR A 266 9.76 26.70 6.06
CA TYR A 266 9.10 27.15 4.84
C TYR A 266 7.63 27.45 5.12
N ILE A 267 7.02 28.23 4.25
CA ILE A 267 5.58 28.26 4.02
C ILE A 267 5.35 27.86 2.56
N ILE A 268 4.35 27.01 2.33
CA ILE A 268 3.93 26.60 0.99
C ILE A 268 2.52 27.11 0.76
N GLU A 269 2.33 27.93 -0.26
CA GLU A 269 1.08 28.63 -0.54
C GLU A 269 0.63 28.36 -1.97
N LEU A 270 -0.64 28.02 -2.15
CA LEU A 270 -1.24 27.84 -3.47
C LEU A 270 -2.03 29.09 -3.85
N GLU A 271 -1.71 29.68 -4.99
CA GLU A 271 -2.42 30.80 -5.59
C GLU A 271 -3.14 30.32 -6.85
N THR A 272 -4.45 30.54 -6.91
CA THR A 272 -5.24 30.36 -8.14
C THR A 272 -5.21 31.67 -8.93
N THR A 273 -4.60 31.62 -10.11
CA THR A 273 -4.34 32.82 -10.95
C THR A 273 -5.28 32.96 -12.16
N GLY A 274 -6.11 31.96 -12.40
CA GLY A 274 -7.13 31.90 -13.45
C GLY A 274 -7.96 30.61 -13.30
N ASP A 275 -8.81 30.28 -14.27
CA ASP A 275 -9.74 29.14 -14.18
C ASP A 275 -9.00 27.79 -14.06
N ASP A 276 -7.79 27.66 -14.63
CA ASP A 276 -6.98 26.42 -14.61
C ASP A 276 -5.48 26.69 -14.36
N GLU A 277 -5.14 27.88 -13.86
CA GLU A 277 -3.75 28.29 -13.63
C GLU A 277 -3.45 28.37 -12.14
N TYR A 278 -2.56 27.48 -11.69
CA TYR A 278 -2.20 27.32 -10.28
C TYR A 278 -0.71 27.60 -10.08
N ILE A 279 -0.39 28.43 -9.10
CA ILE A 279 1.00 28.72 -8.71
C ILE A 279 1.23 28.27 -7.28
N LEU A 280 2.20 27.38 -7.10
CA LEU A 280 2.70 27.02 -5.78
C LEU A 280 3.90 27.88 -5.43
N ASN A 281 3.78 28.69 -4.39
CA ASN A 281 4.85 29.49 -3.84
C ASN A 281 5.43 28.78 -2.61
N ILE A 282 6.71 28.43 -2.67
CA ILE A 282 7.46 27.94 -1.50
C ILE A 282 8.40 29.08 -1.06
N SER A 283 8.26 29.53 0.18
CA SER A 283 9.06 30.65 0.72
C SER A 283 9.71 30.25 2.04
N GLN A 284 11.01 30.49 2.17
CA GLN A 284 11.73 30.32 3.44
C GLN A 284 11.31 31.39 4.46
N VAL A 285 11.13 30.99 5.73
CA VAL A 285 10.64 31.86 6.84
C VAL A 285 11.60 31.90 8.01
#